data_AF-A0A1H6AXP2-F1
#
_entry.id   AF-A0A1H6AXP2-F1
#
_cell.length_a   1.000
_cell.length_b   1.000
_cell.length_c   1.000
_cell.angle_alpha   90.00
_cell.angle_beta   90.00
_cell.angle_gamma   90.00
#
_symmetry.space_group_name_H-M   'P 1'
#
loop_
_entity.id
_entity.type
_entity.pdbx_description
1 polymer ?
#
loop_
_entity_poly.entity_id
_entity_poly.type
_entity_poly.pdbx_seq_one_letter_code
_entity_poly.pdbx_strand_id
1 'polypeptide(L)'
;MTPWALAEILASSGYRFPPWTVLTALPPLILVIVLTSPALLSGALGFPGLFLWMGLTGGGSGLILALWAGLIERRRRTRNMATMIQREPWQAWPCRAESTHQSRSHVVTRVSLLAPDHSVAAQHTVRFRMETWQAMTDGYGVLLFAGDLRFASVIADPRTRRTYLTSPTQEDAAEREGPRSSAVEDELTRQAIGWIFSQ
;
A
#
# COMPACT_ATOMS: atom_id res chain seq x y z
N MET A 1 0.43 -17.86 13.37
CA MET A 1 -0.47 -16.76 12.96
C MET A 1 -0.02 -15.50 13.68
N THR A 2 0.22 -14.38 13.00
CA THR A 2 0.57 -13.09 13.64
C THR A 2 -0.71 -12.29 13.90
N PRO A 3 -1.32 -12.38 15.10
CA PRO A 3 -2.63 -11.77 15.37
C PRO A 3 -2.62 -10.24 15.20
N TRP A 4 -1.46 -9.62 15.34
CA TRP A 4 -1.30 -8.18 15.19
C TRP A 4 -1.46 -7.69 13.74
N ALA A 5 -1.12 -8.50 12.73
CA ALA A 5 -1.18 -8.07 11.33
C ALA A 5 -2.64 -7.83 10.88
N LEU A 6 -3.55 -8.72 11.28
CA LEU A 6 -4.98 -8.56 11.02
C LEU A 6 -5.54 -7.35 11.79
N ALA A 7 -5.17 -7.21 13.06
CA ALA A 7 -5.62 -6.10 13.91
C ALA A 7 -5.17 -4.74 13.35
N GLU A 8 -3.95 -4.67 12.80
CA GLU A 8 -3.41 -3.45 12.22
C GLU A 8 -4.10 -3.08 10.89
N ILE A 9 -4.47 -4.06 10.06
CA ILE A 9 -5.28 -3.83 8.86
C ILE A 9 -6.67 -3.28 9.24
N LEU A 10 -7.28 -3.85 10.28
CA LEU A 10 -8.55 -3.35 10.79
C LEU A 10 -8.42 -1.94 11.37
N ALA A 11 -7.35 -1.65 12.12
CA ALA A 11 -7.09 -0.33 12.70
C ALA A 11 -6.73 0.74 11.64
N SER A 12 -5.93 0.38 10.63
CA SER A 12 -5.50 1.28 9.54
C SER A 12 -6.61 1.56 8.52
N SER A 13 -7.69 0.78 8.53
CA SER A 13 -8.91 1.07 7.78
C SER A 13 -9.60 2.37 8.22
N GLY A 14 -9.21 2.95 9.37
CA GLY A 14 -9.58 4.30 9.76
C GLY A 14 -11.06 4.47 10.17
N TYR A 15 -11.78 3.37 10.43
CA TYR A 15 -13.16 3.44 10.91
C TYR A 15 -13.23 3.76 12.41
N ARG A 16 -12.99 5.03 12.77
CA ARG A 16 -13.52 5.61 14.02
C ARG A 16 -14.96 6.10 13.90
N PHE A 17 -15.47 6.22 12.66
CA PHE A 17 -16.88 6.48 12.41
C PHE A 17 -17.53 5.21 11.83
N PRO A 18 -18.67 4.75 12.34
CA PRO A 18 -19.39 3.65 11.72
C PRO A 18 -19.69 3.99 10.26
N PRO A 19 -19.21 3.20 9.27
CA PRO A 19 -19.39 3.52 7.85
C PRO A 19 -20.86 3.64 7.45
N TRP A 20 -21.76 2.97 8.16
CA TRP A 20 -23.18 2.99 7.86
C TRP A 20 -23.82 4.37 8.10
N THR A 21 -23.33 5.21 9.02
CA THR A 21 -23.99 6.49 9.31
C THR A 21 -23.75 7.55 8.24
N VAL A 22 -22.61 7.50 7.54
CA VAL A 22 -22.28 8.44 6.46
C VAL A 22 -22.72 7.89 5.09
N LEU A 23 -22.61 6.57 4.86
CA LEU A 23 -22.97 5.96 3.57
C LEU A 23 -24.47 5.84 3.33
N THR A 24 -25.33 5.70 4.34
CA THR A 24 -26.79 5.58 4.10
C THR A 24 -27.46 6.95 3.93
N ALA A 25 -26.91 8.01 4.53
CA ALA A 25 -27.53 9.32 4.52
C ALA A 25 -27.16 10.17 3.28
N LEU A 26 -25.92 10.07 2.77
CA LEU A 26 -25.44 10.95 1.70
C LEU A 26 -25.98 10.68 0.28
N PRO A 27 -26.08 9.43 -0.22
CA PRO A 27 -26.55 9.18 -1.58
C PRO A 27 -28.01 9.63 -1.85
N PRO A 28 -29.01 9.38 -0.96
CA PRO A 28 -30.36 9.87 -1.21
C PRO A 28 -30.44 11.39 -1.06
N LEU A 29 -29.68 12.01 -0.17
CA LEU A 29 -29.77 13.45 0.09
C LEU A 29 -29.15 14.28 -1.04
N ILE A 30 -28.02 13.85 -1.61
CA ILE A 30 -27.45 14.46 -2.82
C ILE A 30 -28.39 14.28 -4.02
N LEU A 31 -28.97 13.08 -4.16
CA LEU A 31 -29.91 12.80 -5.25
C LEU A 31 -31.19 13.64 -5.11
N VAL A 32 -31.69 13.84 -3.88
CA VAL A 32 -32.81 14.74 -3.57
C VAL A 32 -32.45 16.20 -3.86
N ILE A 33 -31.27 16.70 -3.47
CA ILE A 33 -30.85 18.09 -3.76
C ILE A 33 -30.72 18.32 -5.27
N VAL A 34 -30.16 17.34 -6.00
CA VAL A 34 -29.98 17.43 -7.46
C VAL A 34 -31.32 17.34 -8.20
N LEU A 35 -32.27 16.53 -7.73
CA LEU A 35 -33.59 16.40 -8.37
C LEU A 35 -34.58 17.52 -8.00
N THR A 36 -34.46 18.15 -6.83
CA THR A 36 -35.47 19.13 -6.37
C THR A 36 -35.19 20.59 -6.78
N SER A 37 -33.96 20.93 -7.17
CA SER A 37 -33.58 22.34 -7.39
C SER A 37 -33.87 22.99 -8.76
N PRO A 38 -34.00 22.30 -9.91
CA PRO A 38 -34.17 23.02 -11.18
C PRO A 38 -35.55 23.69 -11.29
N ALA A 39 -36.60 23.10 -10.69
CA ALA A 39 -37.95 23.64 -10.74
C ALA A 39 -38.13 24.92 -9.90
N LEU A 40 -37.37 25.07 -8.81
CA LEU A 40 -37.46 26.24 -7.92
C LEU A 40 -36.61 27.43 -8.40
N LEU A 41 -35.48 27.18 -9.08
CA LEU A 41 -34.55 28.23 -9.54
C LEU A 41 -34.89 28.80 -10.93
N SER A 42 -35.60 28.05 -11.77
CA SER A 42 -35.94 28.48 -13.14
C SER A 42 -36.86 29.71 -13.19
N GLY A 43 -37.61 29.99 -12.12
CA GLY A 43 -38.52 31.14 -12.07
C GLY A 43 -37.83 32.49 -11.79
N ALA A 44 -36.61 32.51 -11.26
CA ALA A 44 -36.01 33.73 -10.68
C ALA A 44 -34.76 34.27 -11.41
N LEU A 45 -33.98 33.42 -12.10
CA LEU A 45 -32.63 33.80 -12.59
C LEU A 45 -32.42 33.69 -14.12
N GLY A 46 -33.40 33.18 -14.86
CA GLY A 46 -33.31 33.04 -16.33
C GLY A 46 -32.19 32.09 -16.81
N PHE A 47 -31.91 32.14 -18.11
CA PHE A 47 -30.95 31.27 -18.82
C PHE A 47 -29.51 31.24 -18.24
N PRO A 48 -28.90 32.34 -17.73
CA PRO A 48 -27.54 32.27 -17.17
C PRO A 48 -27.46 31.49 -15.85
N GLY A 49 -28.55 31.42 -15.07
CA GLY A 49 -28.59 30.64 -13.83
C GLY A 49 -28.44 29.13 -14.05
N LEU A 50 -28.98 28.61 -15.16
CA LEU A 50 -28.88 27.18 -15.53
C LEU A 50 -27.43 26.75 -15.81
N PHE A 51 -26.64 27.60 -16.49
CA PHE A 51 -25.24 27.30 -16.78
C PHE A 51 -24.37 27.27 -15.52
N LEU A 52 -24.57 28.20 -14.59
CA LEU A 52 -23.87 28.20 -13.30
C LEU A 52 -24.23 26.95 -12.48
N TRP A 53 -25.51 26.55 -12.50
CA TRP A 53 -26.01 25.39 -11.77
C TRP A 53 -25.50 24.07 -12.37
N MET A 54 -25.46 23.95 -13.71
CA MET A 54 -24.82 22.83 -14.40
C MET A 54 -23.32 22.74 -14.10
N GLY A 55 -22.62 23.88 -14.01
CA GLY A 55 -21.21 23.92 -13.62
C GLY A 55 -20.98 23.42 -12.19
N LEU A 56 -21.80 23.89 -11.23
CA LEU A 56 -21.70 23.51 -9.82
C LEU A 56 -22.06 22.03 -9.58
N THR A 57 -23.13 21.55 -10.21
CA THR A 57 -23.55 20.15 -10.07
C THR A 57 -22.67 19.18 -10.83
N GLY A 58 -22.19 19.54 -12.03
CA GLY A 58 -21.22 18.77 -12.78
C GLY A 58 -19.88 18.66 -12.03
N GLY A 59 -19.34 19.78 -11.55
CA GLY A 59 -18.08 19.81 -10.80
C GLY A 59 -18.18 19.08 -9.44
N GLY A 60 -19.26 19.33 -8.69
CA GLY A 60 -19.48 18.72 -7.38
C GLY A 60 -19.68 17.20 -7.46
N SER A 61 -20.47 16.72 -8.42
CA SER A 61 -20.71 15.29 -8.61
C SER A 61 -19.43 14.54 -9.00
N GLY A 62 -18.59 15.12 -9.87
CA GLY A 62 -17.30 14.54 -10.24
C GLY A 62 -16.36 14.34 -9.05
N LEU A 63 -16.22 15.36 -8.19
CA LEU A 63 -15.38 15.26 -6.99
C LEU A 63 -15.91 14.21 -6.01
N ILE A 64 -17.23 14.16 -5.81
CA ILE A 64 -17.86 13.16 -4.95
C ILE A 64 -17.59 11.75 -5.51
N LEU A 65 -17.82 11.52 -6.80
CA LEU A 65 -17.54 10.23 -7.43
C LEU A 65 -16.07 9.82 -7.31
N ALA A 66 -15.13 10.75 -7.48
CA ALA A 66 -13.69 10.49 -7.31
C ALA A 66 -13.34 10.07 -5.87
N LEU A 67 -13.90 10.75 -4.86
CA LEU A 67 -13.72 10.38 -3.45
C LEU A 67 -14.32 8.99 -3.15
N TRP A 68 -15.49 8.69 -3.69
CA TRP A 68 -16.15 7.39 -3.56
C TRP A 68 -15.34 6.26 -4.23
N ALA A 69 -14.85 6.49 -5.45
CA ALA A 69 -13.99 5.54 -6.15
C ALA A 69 -12.73 5.23 -5.32
N GLY A 70 -12.09 6.25 -4.75
CA GLY A 70 -10.94 6.10 -3.86
C GLY A 70 -11.26 5.29 -2.60
N LEU A 71 -12.43 5.50 -1.99
CA LEU A 71 -12.87 4.75 -0.81
C LEU A 71 -13.15 3.27 -1.14
N ILE A 72 -13.80 3.00 -2.28
CA ILE A 72 -14.09 1.64 -2.75
C ILE A 72 -12.79 0.88 -3.02
N GLU A 73 -11.84 1.51 -3.70
CA GLU A 73 -10.53 0.90 -4.00
C GLU A 73 -9.75 0.59 -2.73
N ARG A 74 -9.73 1.50 -1.76
CA ARG A 74 -9.11 1.26 -0.45
C ARG A 74 -9.74 0.06 0.26
N ARG A 75 -11.08 -0.04 0.27
CA ARG A 75 -11.79 -1.18 0.85
C ARG A 75 -11.45 -2.50 0.16
N ARG A 76 -11.37 -2.51 -1.17
CA ARG A 76 -10.98 -3.70 -1.95
C ARG A 76 -9.58 -4.16 -1.56
N ARG A 77 -8.61 -3.24 -1.48
CA ARG A 77 -7.24 -3.56 -1.05
C ARG A 77 -7.19 -4.14 0.35
N THR A 78 -7.84 -3.50 1.33
CA THR A 78 -7.90 -3.99 2.72
C THR A 78 -8.52 -5.38 2.81
N ARG A 79 -9.61 -5.64 2.06
CA ARG A 79 -10.23 -6.97 2.02
C ARG A 79 -9.30 -8.01 1.38
N ASN A 80 -8.67 -7.68 0.26
CA ASN A 80 -7.73 -8.59 -0.40
C ASN A 80 -6.56 -8.94 0.52
N MET A 81 -5.95 -7.96 1.18
CA MET A 81 -4.90 -8.19 2.17
C MET A 81 -5.39 -9.09 3.32
N ALA A 82 -6.57 -8.79 3.89
CA ALA A 82 -7.14 -9.60 4.96
C ALA A 82 -7.39 -11.05 4.53
N THR A 83 -7.88 -11.26 3.30
CA THR A 83 -8.11 -12.62 2.77
C THR A 83 -6.79 -13.36 2.52
N MET A 84 -5.75 -12.69 2.04
CA MET A 84 -4.42 -13.31 1.85
C MET A 84 -3.82 -13.74 3.20
N ILE A 85 -3.88 -12.87 4.20
CA ILE A 85 -3.36 -13.15 5.56
C ILE A 85 -4.09 -14.31 6.25
N GLN A 86 -5.39 -14.47 5.98
CA GLN A 86 -6.18 -15.55 6.56
C GLN A 86 -5.95 -16.88 5.87
N ARG A 87 -5.66 -16.87 4.56
CA ARG A 87 -5.49 -18.08 3.75
C ARG A 87 -4.08 -18.62 3.78
N GLU A 88 -3.10 -17.73 3.75
CA GLU A 88 -1.70 -18.10 3.51
C GLU A 88 -0.90 -18.10 4.82
N PRO A 89 -0.05 -19.13 5.04
CA PRO A 89 0.82 -19.14 6.20
C PRO A 89 1.88 -18.05 6.09
N TRP A 90 2.18 -17.41 7.23
CA TRP A 90 3.27 -16.44 7.29
C TRP A 90 4.62 -17.16 7.28
N GLN A 91 5.52 -16.66 6.44
CA GLN A 91 6.89 -17.14 6.31
C GLN A 91 7.84 -15.98 6.59
N ALA A 92 8.91 -16.23 7.36
CA ALA A 92 9.96 -15.23 7.58
C ALA A 92 10.98 -15.33 6.44
N TRP A 93 11.21 -14.22 5.75
CA TRP A 93 12.15 -14.14 4.64
C TRP A 93 13.24 -13.11 4.95
N PRO A 94 14.53 -13.49 4.88
CA PRO A 94 15.61 -12.52 4.77
C PRO A 94 15.39 -11.71 3.49
N CYS A 95 15.65 -10.42 3.54
CA CYS A 95 15.42 -9.55 2.40
C CYS A 95 16.43 -8.41 2.33
N ARG A 96 16.61 -7.94 1.09
CA ARG A 96 17.34 -6.73 0.74
C ARG A 96 16.38 -5.77 0.07
N ALA A 97 16.37 -4.54 0.52
CA ALA A 97 15.41 -3.52 0.14
C ALA A 97 16.18 -2.33 -0.44
N GLU A 98 15.86 -1.97 -1.67
CA GLU A 98 16.52 -0.90 -2.41
C GLU A 98 15.51 0.20 -2.72
N SER A 99 15.81 1.43 -2.32
CA SER A 99 14.93 2.57 -2.58
C SER A 99 14.99 2.93 -4.06
N THR A 100 13.86 2.80 -4.76
CA THR A 100 13.72 3.24 -6.15
C THR A 100 13.28 4.70 -6.21
N HIS A 101 12.35 5.11 -5.35
CA HIS A 101 11.83 6.47 -5.34
C HIS A 101 11.40 6.89 -3.93
N GLN A 102 11.94 7.99 -3.44
CA GLN A 102 11.65 8.51 -2.11
C GLN A 102 10.65 9.68 -2.17
N SER A 103 9.60 9.60 -1.37
CA SER A 103 8.65 10.69 -1.11
C SER A 103 8.67 11.08 0.37
N ARG A 104 8.05 12.21 0.75
CA ARG A 104 8.06 12.74 2.12
C ARG A 104 7.48 11.76 3.16
N SER A 105 6.48 10.96 2.78
CA SER A 105 5.78 10.04 3.69
C SER A 105 6.01 8.56 3.38
N HIS A 106 6.50 8.24 2.18
CA HIS A 106 6.62 6.87 1.70
C HIS A 106 7.86 6.69 0.84
N VAL A 107 8.42 5.49 0.88
CA VAL A 107 9.52 5.06 0.02
C VAL A 107 9.00 3.93 -0.86
N VAL A 108 9.12 4.10 -2.18
CA VAL A 108 8.91 3.01 -3.13
C VAL A 108 10.21 2.23 -3.18
N THR A 109 10.11 0.97 -2.80
CA THR A 109 11.25 0.12 -2.52
C THR A 109 11.09 -1.17 -3.31
N ARG A 110 12.16 -1.58 -3.99
CA ARG A 110 12.30 -2.92 -4.55
C ARG A 110 12.84 -3.82 -3.45
N VAL A 111 12.07 -4.82 -3.05
CA VAL A 111 12.40 -5.79 -2.01
C VAL A 111 12.74 -7.12 -2.68
N SER A 112 14.01 -7.49 -2.60
CA SER A 112 14.53 -8.80 -2.99
C SER A 112 14.42 -9.74 -1.79
N LEU A 113 13.59 -10.76 -1.91
CA LEU A 113 13.49 -11.85 -0.94
C LEU A 113 14.62 -12.84 -1.22
N LEU A 114 15.41 -13.15 -0.20
CA LEU A 114 16.61 -13.96 -0.32
C LEU A 114 16.33 -15.39 0.13
N ALA A 115 16.78 -16.36 -0.66
CA ALA A 115 16.82 -17.76 -0.28
C ALA A 115 17.93 -18.01 0.76
N PRO A 116 17.97 -19.20 1.41
CA PRO A 116 18.99 -19.52 2.41
C PRO A 116 20.44 -19.48 1.90
N ASP A 117 20.64 -19.61 0.59
CA ASP A 117 21.93 -19.50 -0.09
C ASP A 117 22.28 -18.05 -0.48
N HIS A 118 21.50 -17.07 -0.01
CA HIS A 118 21.57 -15.65 -0.35
C HIS A 118 21.23 -15.30 -1.80
N SER A 119 20.80 -16.26 -2.62
CA SER A 119 20.28 -15.97 -3.95
C SER A 119 18.93 -15.25 -3.86
N VAL A 120 18.61 -14.44 -4.87
CA VAL A 120 17.31 -13.75 -4.93
C VAL A 120 16.24 -14.75 -5.34
N ALA A 121 15.35 -15.10 -4.42
CA ALA A 121 14.23 -16.00 -4.67
C ALA A 121 13.08 -15.30 -5.42
N ALA A 122 12.82 -14.03 -5.08
CA ALA A 122 11.80 -13.21 -5.72
C ALA A 122 12.06 -11.72 -5.49
N GLN A 123 11.54 -10.88 -6.38
CA GLN A 123 11.57 -9.42 -6.23
C GLN A 123 10.16 -8.84 -6.23
N HIS A 124 9.91 -7.94 -5.30
CA HIS A 124 8.63 -7.26 -5.17
C HIS A 124 8.81 -5.75 -5.08
N THR A 125 7.87 -5.01 -5.65
CA THR A 125 7.75 -3.57 -5.42
C THR A 125 6.79 -3.32 -4.28
N VAL A 126 7.24 -2.55 -3.30
CA VAL A 126 6.50 -2.23 -2.08
C VAL A 126 6.59 -0.74 -1.81
N ARG A 127 5.52 -0.15 -1.28
CA ARG A 127 5.49 1.23 -0.83
C ARG A 127 5.53 1.29 0.70
N PHE A 128 6.74 1.27 1.26
CA PHE A 128 6.92 1.38 2.70
C PHE A 128 6.60 2.77 3.22
N ARG A 129 6.18 2.87 4.49
CA ARG A 129 6.26 4.12 5.24
C ARG A 129 7.72 4.41 5.57
N MET A 130 8.05 5.68 5.72
CA MET A 130 9.41 6.10 6.08
C MET A 130 9.93 5.39 7.34
N GLU A 131 9.06 5.22 8.36
CA GLU A 131 9.37 4.52 9.61
C GLU A 131 9.85 3.06 9.38
N THR A 132 9.16 2.31 8.51
CA THR A 132 9.55 0.92 8.19
C THR A 132 10.85 0.87 7.40
N TRP A 133 11.03 1.79 6.43
CA TRP A 133 12.28 1.89 5.69
C TRP A 133 13.48 2.17 6.60
N GLN A 134 13.34 3.14 7.51
CA GLN A 134 14.38 3.50 8.49
C GLN A 134 14.65 2.40 9.53
N ALA A 135 13.70 1.49 9.75
CA ALA A 135 13.88 0.34 10.64
C ALA A 135 14.71 -0.79 10.01
N MET A 136 14.96 -0.76 8.69
CA MET A 136 15.87 -1.68 7.99
C MET A 136 17.30 -1.20 8.15
N THR A 137 18.23 -2.13 8.35
CA THR A 137 19.65 -1.82 8.54
C THR A 137 20.35 -1.91 7.19
N ASP A 138 20.73 -0.76 6.62
CA ASP A 138 21.35 -0.67 5.29
C ASP A 138 20.54 -1.34 4.17
N GLY A 139 19.22 -1.32 4.30
CA GLY A 139 18.30 -1.99 3.38
C GLY A 139 18.14 -3.50 3.63
N TYR A 140 18.89 -4.10 4.56
CA TYR A 140 18.72 -5.50 4.94
C TYR A 140 17.77 -5.66 6.13
N GLY A 141 17.06 -6.79 6.15
CA GLY A 141 16.19 -7.14 7.26
C GLY A 141 15.49 -8.48 7.08
N VAL A 142 14.62 -8.82 8.02
CA VAL A 142 13.72 -9.97 7.93
C VAL A 142 12.29 -9.47 7.90
N LEU A 143 11.57 -9.84 6.85
CA LEU A 143 10.17 -9.49 6.67
C LEU A 143 9.31 -10.74 6.71
N LEU A 144 8.08 -10.59 7.20
CA LEU A 144 7.08 -11.65 7.14
C LEU A 144 6.34 -11.55 5.81
N PHE A 145 6.27 -12.65 5.07
CA PHE A 145 5.59 -12.75 3.80
C PHE A 145 4.38 -13.69 3.93
N ALA A 146 3.24 -13.28 3.39
CA ALA A 146 2.04 -14.11 3.28
C ALA A 146 1.51 -14.03 1.84
N GLY A 147 1.52 -15.18 1.14
CA GLY A 147 1.19 -15.28 -0.27
C GLY A 147 2.13 -16.19 -1.06
N ASP A 148 1.91 -16.24 -2.37
CA ASP A 148 2.81 -16.86 -3.34
C ASP A 148 3.76 -15.78 -3.88
N LEU A 149 5.06 -16.11 -3.93
CA LEU A 149 6.15 -15.24 -4.41
C LEU A 149 5.93 -14.74 -5.85
N ARG A 150 5.13 -15.45 -6.65
CA ARG A 150 4.86 -15.12 -8.07
C ARG A 150 3.76 -14.07 -8.25
N PHE A 151 2.97 -13.82 -7.21
CA PHE A 151 1.77 -12.98 -7.30
C PHE A 151 1.82 -11.83 -6.29
N ALA A 152 0.81 -10.96 -6.37
CA ALA A 152 0.62 -9.92 -5.37
C ALA A 152 0.38 -10.56 -4.00
N SER A 153 1.12 -10.08 -3.00
CA SER A 153 1.22 -10.71 -1.69
C SER A 153 1.28 -9.66 -0.60
N VAL A 154 1.29 -10.10 0.66
CA VAL A 154 1.39 -9.20 1.80
C VAL A 154 2.73 -9.37 2.48
N ILE A 155 3.41 -8.25 2.67
CA ILE A 155 4.61 -8.15 3.49
C ILE A 155 4.27 -7.44 4.80
N ALA A 156 4.81 -7.94 5.90
CA ALA A 156 4.70 -7.29 7.20
C ALA A 156 6.07 -7.15 7.85
N ASP A 157 6.35 -5.97 8.37
CA ASP A 157 7.52 -5.73 9.19
C ASP A 157 7.17 -6.02 10.67
N PRO A 158 7.81 -7.02 11.31
CA PRO A 158 7.54 -7.35 12.70
C PRO A 158 7.96 -6.25 13.69
N ARG A 159 8.90 -5.37 13.32
CA ARG A 159 9.38 -4.27 14.18
C ARG A 159 8.37 -3.15 14.27
N THR A 160 7.95 -2.62 13.12
CA THR A 160 6.96 -1.54 13.05
C THR A 160 5.51 -2.01 13.17
N ARG A 161 5.30 -3.34 13.13
CA ARG A 161 3.97 -3.97 13.09
C ARG A 161 3.10 -3.39 11.97
N ARG A 162 3.72 -3.13 10.81
CA ARG A 162 3.08 -2.57 9.63
C ARG A 162 2.95 -3.62 8.52
N THR A 163 1.80 -3.63 7.86
CA THR A 163 1.48 -4.50 6.72
C THR A 163 1.39 -3.71 5.43
N TYR A 164 1.89 -4.29 4.35
CA TYR A 164 2.01 -3.68 3.04
C TYR A 164 1.59 -4.67 1.96
N LEU A 165 0.78 -4.19 1.01
CA LEU A 165 0.53 -4.94 -0.21
C LEU A 165 1.73 -4.79 -1.14
N THR A 166 2.13 -5.89 -1.76
CA THR A 166 3.27 -5.95 -2.66
C THR A 166 2.83 -6.50 -4.01
N SER A 167 3.54 -6.11 -5.05
CA SER A 167 3.38 -6.69 -6.38
C SER A 167 4.73 -7.26 -6.83
N PRO A 168 4.75 -8.41 -7.51
CA PRO A 168 5.99 -8.92 -8.09
C PRO A 168 6.54 -7.86 -9.04
N THR A 169 7.83 -7.58 -8.95
CA THR A 169 8.50 -6.75 -9.93
C THR A 169 8.50 -7.57 -11.22
N GLN A 170 7.86 -7.05 -12.27
CA GLN A 170 8.06 -7.63 -13.59
C GLN A 170 9.55 -7.43 -13.88
N GLU A 171 10.30 -8.53 -13.93
CA GLU A 171 11.66 -8.52 -14.44
C GLU A 171 11.58 -7.85 -15.81
N ASP A 172 11.99 -6.59 -15.90
CA ASP A 172 12.43 -6.03 -17.17
C ASP A 172 13.55 -6.97 -17.59
N ALA A 173 13.29 -7.81 -18.59
CA ALA A 173 14.16 -8.88 -19.07
C ALA A 173 15.52 -8.38 -19.63
N ALA A 174 15.92 -7.15 -19.30
CA ALA A 174 17.08 -6.43 -19.80
C ALA A 174 18.22 -6.27 -18.78
N GLU A 175 18.08 -6.69 -17.52
CA GLU A 175 19.12 -6.46 -16.49
C GLU A 175 19.67 -7.74 -15.85
N ARG A 176 19.76 -8.83 -16.62
CA ARG A 176 20.73 -9.88 -16.33
C ARG A 176 22.12 -9.36 -16.71
N GLU A 177 23.05 -9.46 -15.75
CA GLU A 177 24.50 -9.18 -15.82
C GLU A 177 24.99 -7.75 -15.52
N GLY A 178 25.17 -7.49 -14.23
CA GLY A 178 26.21 -6.58 -13.73
C GLY A 178 27.00 -7.23 -12.59
N PRO A 179 28.31 -7.52 -12.74
CA PRO A 179 29.11 -8.15 -11.69
C PRO A 179 29.60 -7.12 -10.67
N ARG A 180 28.81 -6.82 -9.60
CA ARG A 180 29.24 -5.87 -8.56
C ARG A 180 28.83 -6.12 -7.09
N SER A 181 28.22 -7.24 -6.69
CA SER A 181 27.84 -7.44 -5.25
C SER A 181 28.79 -8.29 -4.41
N SER A 182 29.62 -9.16 -5.00
CA SER A 182 30.38 -10.15 -4.22
C SER A 182 31.41 -9.53 -3.27
N ALA A 183 32.09 -8.45 -3.68
CA ALA A 183 33.12 -7.81 -2.85
C ALA A 183 32.54 -7.10 -1.61
N VAL A 184 31.33 -6.55 -1.72
CA VAL A 184 30.64 -5.91 -0.58
C VAL A 184 30.04 -6.97 0.35
N GLU A 185 29.50 -8.05 -0.21
CA GLU A 185 28.98 -9.18 0.55
C GLU A 185 30.09 -9.94 1.29
N ASP A 186 31.26 -10.13 0.67
CA ASP A 186 32.44 -10.74 1.31
C ASP A 186 32.97 -9.87 2.45
N GLU A 187 32.98 -8.54 2.29
CA GLU A 187 33.45 -7.61 3.33
C GLU A 187 32.47 -7.53 4.51
N LEU A 188 31.16 -7.52 4.26
CA LEU A 188 30.14 -7.55 5.33
C LEU A 188 30.15 -8.88 6.08
N THR A 189 30.35 -10.01 5.37
CA THR A 189 30.49 -11.33 5.99
C THR A 189 31.75 -11.40 6.86
N ARG A 190 32.87 -10.84 6.38
CA ARG A 190 34.12 -10.75 7.15
C ARG A 190 33.96 -9.91 8.43
N GLN A 191 33.24 -8.79 8.37
CA GLN A 191 32.99 -7.95 9.55
C GLN A 191 32.06 -8.63 10.57
N ALA A 192 31.01 -9.32 10.11
CA ALA A 192 30.10 -10.05 10.98
C ALA A 192 30.78 -11.20 11.74
N ILE A 193 31.65 -11.96 11.05
CA ILE A 193 32.47 -13.00 11.68
C ILE A 193 33.42 -12.39 12.71
N GLY A 194 34.09 -11.28 12.39
CA GLY A 194 34.97 -10.58 13.33
C GLY A 194 34.28 -10.17 14.62
N TRP A 195 33.02 -9.75 14.55
CA TRP A 195 32.23 -9.31 15.70
C TRP A 195 31.83 -10.45 16.64
N ILE A 196 31.51 -11.62 16.10
CA ILE A 196 31.07 -12.81 16.87
C ILE A 196 32.20 -13.41 17.70
N PHE A 197 33.45 -13.35 17.21
CA PHE A 197 34.62 -13.94 17.88
C PHE A 197 35.43 -12.95 18.72
N SER A 198 35.01 -11.68 18.79
CA SER A 198 35.66 -10.65 19.61
C SER A 198 35.02 -10.42 20.99
N GLN A 199 33.92 -11.12 21.30
CA GLN A 199 33.34 -11.20 22.65
C GLN A 199 33.88 -12.43 23.38
#